data_AF-A0A7X9H388-F1
#
_entry.id   AF-A0A7X9H388-F1
#
_cell.length_a   1.000
_cell.length_b   1.000
_cell.length_c   1.000
_cell.angle_alpha   90.00
_cell.angle_beta   90.00
_cell.angle_gamma   90.00
#
_symmetry.space_group_name_H-M   'P 1'
#
loop_
_entity.id
_entity.type
_entity.pdbx_description
1 polymer ?
#
loop_
_entity_poly.entity_id
_entity_poly.type
_entity_poly.pdbx_seq_one_letter_code
_entity_poly.pdbx_strand_id
1 'polypeptide(L)'
;MKIKKYVVSNMQEAMNQIKEDLGPDAVIVSSHKAPKENIWDLFNPGKLIVTAAVEEYKQQVLPPQIELKQIDTKTEIKSDA
;
A
#
# COMPACT_ATOMS: atom_id res chain seq x y z
N MET A 1 1.41 7.40 3.11
CA MET A 1 0.63 7.15 1.87
C MET A 1 0.54 8.40 0.99
N LYS A 2 0.95 8.32 -0.27
CA LYS A 2 0.69 9.30 -1.35
C LYS A 2 -0.32 8.69 -2.33
N ILE A 3 -1.32 9.44 -2.80
CA ILE A 3 -2.36 8.97 -3.73
C ILE A 3 -2.55 9.95 -4.88
N LYS A 4 -2.72 9.45 -6.11
CA LYS A 4 -2.91 10.27 -7.32
C LYS A 4 -3.91 9.62 -8.28
N LYS A 5 -4.66 10.45 -9.01
CA LYS A 5 -5.62 10.04 -10.03
C LYS A 5 -5.08 10.38 -11.42
N TYR A 6 -5.23 9.45 -12.35
CA TYR A 6 -4.76 9.53 -13.72
C TYR A 6 -5.93 9.33 -14.68
N VAL A 7 -6.02 10.18 -15.70
CA VAL A 7 -7.02 10.06 -16.78
C VAL A 7 -6.27 9.75 -18.06
N VAL A 8 -6.33 8.49 -18.49
CA VAL A 8 -5.49 7.94 -19.56
C VAL A 8 -6.34 7.32 -20.65
N SER A 9 -5.73 7.07 -21.81
CA SER A 9 -6.40 6.43 -22.93
C SER A 9 -6.43 4.90 -22.78
N ASN A 10 -5.40 4.33 -22.14
CA ASN A 10 -5.28 2.90 -21.91
C ASN A 10 -4.49 2.59 -20.62
N MET A 11 -4.54 1.33 -20.16
CA MET A 11 -3.84 0.93 -18.94
C MET A 11 -2.31 1.00 -19.05
N GLN A 12 -1.74 0.83 -20.25
CA GLN A 12 -0.29 0.88 -20.44
C GLN A 12 0.26 2.28 -20.20
N GLU A 13 -0.45 3.30 -20.70
CA GLU A 13 -0.18 4.71 -20.42
C GLU A 13 -0.28 5.00 -18.92
N ALA A 14 -1.32 4.49 -18.23
CA ALA A 14 -1.41 4.61 -16.77
C ALA A 14 -0.21 3.99 -16.06
N MET A 15 0.21 2.78 -16.43
CA MET A 15 1.35 2.14 -15.79
C MET A 15 2.64 2.94 -15.96
N ASN A 16 2.86 3.57 -17.12
CA ASN A 16 4.02 4.43 -17.33
C ASN A 16 3.97 5.66 -16.44
N GLN A 17 2.84 6.39 -16.45
CA GLN A 17 2.67 7.59 -15.62
C GLN A 17 2.77 7.28 -14.12
N ILE A 18 2.17 6.18 -13.66
CA ILE A 18 2.22 5.77 -12.24
C ILE A 18 3.66 5.47 -11.81
N LYS A 19 4.44 4.78 -12.64
CA LYS A 19 5.84 4.46 -12.34
C LYS A 19 6.73 5.71 -12.32
N GLU A 20 6.51 6.63 -13.26
CA GLU A 20 7.24 7.90 -13.34
C GLU A 20 6.92 8.80 -12.14
N ASP A 21 5.66 8.87 -11.72
CA ASP A 21 5.20 9.79 -10.68
C ASP A 21 5.32 9.25 -9.25
N LEU A 22 4.99 7.97 -9.02
CA LEU A 22 4.89 7.36 -7.69
C LEU A 22 5.95 6.28 -7.44
N GLY A 23 6.65 5.83 -8.49
CA GLY A 23 7.65 4.79 -8.41
C GLY A 23 7.09 3.37 -8.63
N PRO A 24 7.98 2.36 -8.64
CA PRO A 24 7.63 0.97 -8.93
C PRO A 24 6.78 0.31 -7.83
N ASP A 25 6.86 0.81 -6.59
CA ASP A 25 6.15 0.26 -5.42
C ASP A 25 4.69 0.76 -5.31
N ALA A 26 4.24 1.56 -6.28
CA ALA A 26 2.88 2.07 -6.32
C ALA A 26 1.86 0.97 -6.63
N VAL A 27 0.73 1.02 -5.94
CA VAL A 27 -0.38 0.08 -6.06
C VAL A 27 -1.60 0.80 -6.63
N ILE A 28 -2.27 0.16 -7.60
CA ILE A 28 -3.54 0.66 -8.14
C ILE A 28 -4.65 0.39 -7.12
N VAL A 29 -5.31 1.46 -6.68
CA VAL A 29 -6.44 1.42 -5.74
C VAL A 29 -7.74 1.15 -6.49
N SER A 30 -7.95 1.81 -7.62
CA SER A 30 -9.15 1.60 -8.45
C SER A 30 -8.89 1.93 -9.92
N SER A 31 -9.63 1.28 -10.80
CA SER A 31 -9.71 1.61 -12.22
C SER A 31 -11.16 1.56 -12.68
N HIS A 32 -11.60 2.58 -13.40
CA HIS A 32 -12.93 2.63 -14.00
C HIS A 32 -12.90 3.41 -15.30
N LYS A 33 -13.85 3.13 -16.18
CA LYS A 33 -14.03 3.93 -17.40
C LYS A 33 -14.53 5.32 -17.02
N ALA A 34 -14.01 6.33 -17.70
CA ALA A 34 -14.52 7.68 -17.58
C ALA A 34 -16.00 7.69 -18.01
N PRO A 35 -16.87 8.40 -17.29
CA PRO A 35 -18.26 8.57 -17.70
C PRO A 35 -18.29 9.27 -19.06
N LYS A 36 -19.10 8.75 -19.98
CA LYS A 36 -19.32 9.37 -21.28
C LYS A 36 -20.23 10.59 -21.07
N GLU A 37 -19.65 11.78 -21.13
CA GLU A 37 -20.41 13.02 -20.87
C GLU A 37 -21.28 13.45 -22.07
N ASN A 38 -21.02 12.91 -23.28
CA ASN A 38 -21.70 13.33 -24.51
C ASN A 38 -22.11 12.15 -25.40
N ILE A 39 -23.24 12.31 -26.12
CA ILE A 39 -23.77 11.32 -27.09
C ILE A 39 -22.80 11.13 -28.28
N TRP A 40 -21.99 12.14 -28.58
CA TRP A 40 -20.91 12.10 -29.58
C TRP A 40 -19.72 11.21 -29.16
N ASP A 41 -19.60 10.88 -27.87
CA ASP A 41 -18.53 10.05 -27.31
C ASP A 41 -18.77 8.53 -27.52
N LEU A 42 -19.72 8.18 -28.39
CA LEU A 42 -19.92 6.81 -28.84
C LEU A 42 -18.82 6.36 -29.82
N PHE A 43 -18.21 7.31 -30.55
CA PHE A 43 -17.18 7.02 -31.55
C PHE A 43 -15.74 7.20 -31.04
N ASN A 44 -15.55 7.83 -29.88
CA ASN A 44 -14.23 7.99 -29.29
C ASN A 44 -13.87 6.79 -28.40
N PRO A 45 -12.61 6.32 -28.41
CA PRO A 45 -12.15 5.35 -27.43
C PRO A 45 -12.24 6.00 -26.04
N GLY A 46 -13.17 5.51 -25.21
CA GLY A 46 -13.43 6.08 -23.89
C GLY A 46 -12.17 6.10 -23.02
N LYS A 47 -12.02 7.14 -22.18
CA LYS A 47 -10.88 7.27 -21.26
C LYS A 47 -11.01 6.33 -20.07
N LEU A 48 -9.89 6.04 -19.41
CA LEU A 48 -9.80 5.28 -18.16
C LEU A 48 -9.34 6.21 -17.04
N ILE A 49 -10.00 6.13 -15.90
CA ILE A 49 -9.64 6.80 -14.67
C ILE A 49 -9.00 5.76 -13.76
N VAL A 50 -7.72 5.94 -13.45
CA VAL A 50 -6.94 5.06 -12.59
C VAL A 50 -6.49 5.83 -11.36
N THR A 51 -6.73 5.29 -10.18
CA THR A 51 -6.24 5.85 -8.92
C THR A 51 -5.16 4.94 -8.38
N ALA A 52 -3.98 5.48 -8.10
CA ALA A 52 -2.87 4.72 -7.54
C ALA A 52 -2.32 5.39 -6.28
N ALA A 53 -1.77 4.58 -5.38
CA ALA A 53 -1.19 5.03 -4.13
C ALA A 53 0.13 4.32 -3.84
N VAL A 54 1.02 5.00 -3.11
CA VAL A 54 2.27 4.42 -2.59
C VAL A 54 2.39 4.69 -1.10
N GLU A 55 2.74 3.66 -0.32
CA GLU A 55 3.01 3.74 1.11
C GLU A 55 4.53 3.78 1.31
N GLU A 56 5.04 4.82 1.96
CA GLU A 56 6.43 4.84 2.41
C GLU A 56 6.47 4.14 3.77
N TYR A 57 6.90 2.87 3.79
CA TYR A 57 7.12 2.15 5.05
C TYR A 57 8.23 2.86 5.84
N LYS A 58 7.84 3.75 6.76
CA LYS A 58 8.74 4.14 7.84
C LYS A 58 8.91 2.91 8.71
N GLN A 59 10.08 2.27 8.64
CA GLN A 59 10.46 1.21 9.56
C GLN A 59 10.27 1.77 10.97
N GLN A 60 9.20 1.33 11.63
CA GLN A 60 9.02 1.59 13.05
C GLN A 60 10.10 0.75 13.71
N VAL A 61 11.19 1.40 14.14
CA VAL A 61 12.18 0.80 15.03
C VAL A 61 11.42 0.40 16.29
N LEU A 62 11.05 -0.88 16.37
CA LEU A 62 10.47 -1.45 17.58
C LEU A 62 11.49 -1.24 18.71
N PRO A 63 11.10 -0.66 19.86
CA PRO A 63 11.99 -0.57 21.00
C PRO A 63 12.52 -1.97 21.35
N PRO A 64 13.81 -2.12 21.69
CA PRO A 64 14.35 -3.41 22.09
C PRO A 64 13.51 -3.96 23.23
N GLN A 65 12.92 -5.14 23.02
CA GLN A 65 12.09 -5.80 24.03
C GLN A 65 12.96 -6.03 25.27
N ILE A 66 12.55 -5.47 26.40
CA ILE A 66 13.21 -5.68 27.68
C ILE A 66 13.11 -7.18 27.96
N GLU A 67 14.24 -7.89 27.88
CA GLU A 67 14.37 -9.28 28.31
C GLU A 67 13.91 -9.37 29.77
N LEU A 68 12.72 -9.96 29.98
CA LEU A 68 12.28 -10.40 31.30
C LEU A 68 13.27 -11.49 31.74
N LYS A 69 14.28 -11.09 32.53
CA LYS A 69 15.13 -12.02 33.27
C LYS A 69 14.21 -12.95 34.05
N GLN A 70 14.24 -14.22 33.67
CA GLN A 70 13.56 -15.30 34.37
C GLN A 70 14.04 -15.27 35.82
N ILE A 71 13.13 -14.92 36.72
CA ILE A 71 13.33 -15.00 38.16
C ILE A 71 13.46 -16.48 38.52
N ASP A 72 14.64 -16.85 39.02
CA ASP A 72 14.98 -18.18 39.51
C ASP A 72 14.10 -18.55 40.72
N THR A 73 12.93 -19.17 40.49
CA THR A 73 12.21 -19.93 41.52
C THR A 73 12.56 -21.40 41.42
N LYS A 74 13.78 -21.76 41.82
CA LYS A 74 14.09 -23.13 42.27
C LYS A 74 15.21 -23.11 43.31
N THR A 75 14.91 -22.62 44.50
CA THR A 75 15.63 -22.99 45.73
C THR A 75 14.63 -22.98 46.86
N GLU A 76 13.96 -24.12 47.08
CA GLU A 76 13.49 -24.64 48.37
C GLU A 76 12.45 -25.74 48.11
N ILE A 77 12.90 -26.97 47.88
CA ILE A 77 12.24 -28.16 48.43
C ILE A 77 13.35 -29.18 48.71
N LYS A 78 14.11 -28.95 49.78
CA LYS A 78 14.84 -29.99 50.52
C LYS A 78 14.92 -29.54 51.98
N SER A 79 13.87 -29.81 52.73
CA SER A 79 13.96 -30.04 54.17
C SER A 79 12.76 -30.88 54.62
N ASP A 80 13.10 -32.03 55.20
CA ASP A 80 12.36 -32.77 56.23
C ASP A 80 11.16 -33.63 55.82
N ALA A 81 11.41 -34.93 55.63
CA ALA A 81 10.76 -36.04 56.34
C ALA A 81 11.45 -37.38 56.06
#